data_AF-A0A4V2BFC6-F1
#
_entry.id   AF-A0A4V2BFC6-F1
#
_cell.length_a   1.000
_cell.length_b   1.000
_cell.length_c   1.000
_cell.angle_alpha   90.00
_cell.angle_beta   90.00
_cell.angle_gamma   90.00
#
_symmetry.space_group_name_H-M   'P 1'
#
loop_
_entity.id
_entity.type
_entity.pdbx_description
1 polymer ?
#
loop_
_entity_poly.entity_id
_entity_poly.type
_entity_poly.pdbx_seq_one_letter_code
_entity_poly.pdbx_strand_id
1 'polypeptide(L)'
;MLDFFTRKHPVRAVISGLMLFVLVSCGGSSSEDDAPVAGTCASSQATVASATFNELWTNVFSNQCGSCHGVATDSTTLGGPDMRSANAFYSGLVGKKGSDYPNWDTYQDNRPGCLNSQFIQSGNANQSLITAILDTSVSITGCTVKFHRNEAPQNVCITDANLVKLKEWINAGAAR
;
A
#
# COMPACT_ATOMS: atom_id res chain seq x y z
N MET A 1 40.39 -66.39 18.31
CA MET A 1 41.68 -65.68 18.25
C MET A 1 41.41 -64.39 17.50
N LEU A 2 41.59 -63.22 18.14
CA LEU A 2 41.46 -61.83 17.62
C LEU A 2 40.00 -61.41 17.33
N ASP A 3 39.22 -60.78 18.21
CA ASP A 3 39.41 -59.60 19.07
C ASP A 3 39.31 -58.26 18.31
N PHE A 4 38.55 -57.32 18.90
CA PHE A 4 38.35 -55.90 18.53
C PHE A 4 37.48 -55.56 17.29
N PHE A 5 36.54 -54.60 17.27
CA PHE A 5 36.22 -53.46 18.15
C PHE A 5 34.71 -53.22 18.18
N THR A 6 34.17 -53.02 19.38
CA THR A 6 32.92 -52.32 19.66
C THR A 6 33.02 -50.86 19.17
N ARG A 7 32.04 -50.38 18.39
CA ARG A 7 31.78 -48.95 18.30
C ARG A 7 30.32 -48.64 18.58
N LYS A 8 30.13 -48.23 19.83
CA LYS A 8 29.00 -47.49 20.37
C LYS A 8 28.64 -46.32 19.45
N HIS A 9 27.35 -46.18 19.16
CA HIS A 9 26.78 -44.97 18.60
C HIS A 9 27.00 -43.79 19.55
N PRO A 10 27.65 -42.69 19.12
CA PRO A 10 27.40 -41.39 19.70
C PRO A 10 26.32 -40.70 18.86
N VAL A 11 25.13 -40.61 19.45
CA VAL A 11 24.16 -39.56 19.16
C VAL A 11 24.91 -38.23 19.31
N ARG A 12 25.20 -37.56 18.19
CA ARG A 12 25.64 -36.17 18.19
C ARG A 12 24.56 -35.35 17.51
N ALA A 13 23.72 -34.82 18.39
CA ALA A 13 23.02 -33.55 18.29
C ALA A 13 23.18 -32.86 16.93
N VAL A 14 22.14 -32.95 16.11
CA VAL A 14 21.88 -31.91 15.12
C VAL A 14 21.74 -30.63 15.92
N ILE A 15 22.72 -29.73 15.74
CA ILE A 15 22.66 -28.38 16.27
C ILE A 15 21.47 -27.72 15.56
N SER A 16 20.31 -27.81 16.21
CA SER A 16 19.16 -26.96 15.97
C SER A 16 19.59 -25.56 16.36
N GLY A 17 20.14 -24.86 15.39
CA GLY A 17 20.74 -23.57 15.54
C GLY A 17 20.33 -22.69 14.39
N LEU A 18 19.56 -21.67 14.76
CA LEU A 18 19.55 -20.33 14.18
C LEU A 18 18.43 -19.97 13.18
N MET A 19 17.74 -18.90 13.60
CA MET A 19 16.95 -17.89 12.87
C MET A 19 15.64 -18.38 12.26
N LEU A 20 14.49 -18.27 12.93
CA LEU A 20 13.81 -17.04 13.37
C LEU A 20 13.55 -16.05 12.21
N PHE A 21 12.32 -16.11 11.71
CA PHE A 21 11.52 -15.06 11.06
C PHE A 21 12.26 -13.92 10.32
N VAL A 22 12.22 -13.95 8.99
CA VAL A 22 12.21 -12.74 8.17
C VAL A 22 10.79 -12.55 7.64
N LEU A 23 9.90 -12.08 8.51
CA LEU A 23 8.74 -11.30 8.06
C LEU A 23 9.31 -9.98 7.56
N VAL A 24 9.24 -9.75 6.25
CA VAL A 24 9.49 -8.43 5.66
C VAL A 24 8.30 -7.55 6.05
N SER A 25 8.33 -7.11 7.29
CA SER A 25 7.56 -6.00 7.82
C SER A 25 8.27 -4.72 7.35
N CYS A 26 7.52 -3.69 6.94
CA CYS A 26 8.01 -2.31 7.03
C CYS A 26 8.21 -1.97 8.52
N GLY A 27 9.28 -2.49 9.12
CA GLY A 27 9.67 -2.25 10.51
C GLY A 27 11.11 -1.78 10.52
N GLY A 28 11.31 -0.47 10.64
CA GLY A 28 12.62 0.17 10.63
C GLY A 28 13.47 -0.22 11.85
N SER A 29 14.76 -0.44 11.62
CA SER A 29 15.78 -0.48 12.66
C SER A 29 16.40 0.91 12.79
N SER A 30 16.50 1.37 14.03
CA SER A 30 16.95 2.67 14.51
C SER A 30 18.28 3.16 13.94
N SER A 31 18.26 4.37 13.38
CA SER A 31 19.40 5.30 13.33
C SER A 31 18.82 6.71 13.38
N GLU A 32 19.40 7.53 14.23
CA GLU A 32 18.98 8.89 14.58
C GLU A 32 19.10 9.81 13.36
N ASP A 33 18.03 9.87 12.59
CA ASP A 33 17.59 10.98 11.74
C ASP A 33 16.10 10.70 11.52
N ASP A 34 15.22 11.58 12.00
CA ASP A 34 13.75 11.41 11.99
C ASP A 34 13.21 11.33 10.55
N ALA A 35 13.36 10.17 9.92
CA ALA A 35 12.61 9.78 8.74
C ALA A 35 11.24 9.28 9.22
N PRO A 36 10.12 9.79 8.67
CA PRO A 36 8.80 9.43 9.14
C PRO A 36 8.58 7.92 9.05
N VAL A 37 8.31 7.30 10.21
CA VAL A 37 7.92 5.89 10.33
C VAL A 37 6.69 5.65 9.46
N ALA A 38 6.77 4.66 8.57
CA ALA A 38 5.65 4.25 7.74
C ALA A 38 4.41 3.98 8.61
N GLY A 39 3.31 4.69 8.31
CA GLY A 39 1.97 4.38 8.81
C GLY A 39 1.79 4.44 10.33
N THR A 40 1.98 5.62 10.95
CA THR A 40 1.28 5.87 12.21
C THR A 40 -0.13 6.38 11.90
N CYS A 41 -1.16 5.73 12.45
CA CYS A 41 -2.57 6.09 12.23
C CYS A 41 -2.95 7.49 12.75
N ALA A 42 -2.00 8.30 13.22
CA ALA A 42 -2.26 9.67 13.68
C ALA A 42 -2.88 10.56 12.58
N SER A 43 -2.42 10.42 11.32
CA SER A 43 -3.04 11.14 10.18
C SER A 43 -4.48 10.68 9.96
N SER A 44 -4.75 9.37 10.03
CA SER A 44 -6.10 8.82 9.84
C SER A 44 -7.14 9.28 10.86
N GLN A 45 -6.71 9.73 12.04
CA GLN A 45 -7.57 10.29 13.08
C GLN A 45 -7.75 11.81 12.95
N ALA A 46 -6.94 12.49 12.14
CA ALA A 46 -7.13 13.91 11.88
C ALA A 46 -8.43 14.11 11.08
N THR A 47 -9.29 14.98 11.59
CA THR A 47 -10.58 15.28 10.96
C THR A 47 -10.36 16.04 9.66
N VAL A 48 -10.86 15.51 8.55
CA VAL A 48 -10.97 16.24 7.28
C VAL A 48 -12.17 17.19 7.38
N ALA A 49 -11.91 18.50 7.52
CA ALA A 49 -12.96 19.49 7.77
C ALA A 49 -13.82 19.78 6.53
N SER A 50 -13.25 19.63 5.33
CA SER A 50 -13.95 19.80 4.06
C SER A 50 -13.48 18.80 3.00
N ALA A 51 -14.36 18.44 2.07
CA ALA A 51 -14.09 17.53 0.96
C ALA A 51 -13.27 18.22 -0.16
N THR A 52 -12.08 18.69 0.17
CA THR A 52 -11.15 19.32 -0.78
C THR A 52 -9.88 18.49 -0.91
N PHE A 53 -9.21 18.61 -2.05
CA PHE A 53 -7.95 17.90 -2.28
C PHE A 53 -6.89 18.27 -1.22
N ASN A 54 -6.77 19.54 -0.85
CA ASN A 54 -5.79 19.99 0.13
C ASN A 54 -6.04 19.42 1.53
N GLU A 55 -7.30 19.37 1.98
CA GLU A 55 -7.64 18.76 3.27
C GLU A 55 -7.39 17.24 3.27
N LEU A 56 -7.77 16.55 2.20
CA LEU A 56 -7.53 15.11 2.06
C LEU A 56 -6.04 14.80 1.93
N TRP A 57 -5.27 15.61 1.21
CA TRP A 57 -3.83 15.46 1.10
C TRP A 57 -3.15 15.60 2.46
N THR A 58 -3.41 16.72 3.15
CA THR A 58 -2.78 17.04 4.44
C THR A 58 -3.13 16.03 5.54
N ASN A 59 -4.40 15.61 5.60
CA ASN A 59 -4.87 14.80 6.72
C ASN A 59 -4.92 13.30 6.40
N VAL A 60 -4.92 12.89 5.13
CA VAL A 60 -5.04 11.47 4.75
C VAL A 60 -3.82 10.99 3.96
N PHE A 61 -3.49 11.62 2.84
CA PHE A 61 -2.61 10.99 1.85
C PHE A 61 -1.11 11.22 2.07
N SER A 62 -0.71 12.39 2.56
CA SER A 62 0.69 12.84 2.54
C SER A 62 1.67 11.89 3.23
N ASN A 63 1.21 11.20 4.27
CA ASN A 63 2.06 10.37 5.12
C ASN A 63 1.83 8.86 4.95
N GLN A 64 0.88 8.46 4.09
CA GLN A 64 0.41 7.07 4.03
C GLN A 64 0.73 6.37 2.73
N CYS A 65 0.67 7.08 1.60
CA CYS A 65 0.82 6.45 0.30
C CYS A 65 2.25 6.59 -0.26
N GLY A 66 2.91 7.72 -0.03
CA GLY A 66 4.20 8.04 -0.62
C GLY A 66 5.35 7.14 -0.16
N SER A 67 5.25 6.49 1.00
CA SER A 67 6.23 5.52 1.49
C SER A 67 6.26 4.22 0.69
N CYS A 68 5.13 3.84 0.08
CA CYS A 68 4.98 2.61 -0.71
C CYS A 68 4.85 2.87 -2.21
N HIS A 69 4.48 4.10 -2.61
CA HIS A 69 4.23 4.51 -3.99
C HIS A 69 5.09 5.71 -4.38
N GLY A 70 6.27 5.44 -4.94
CA GLY A 70 7.24 6.44 -5.37
C GLY A 70 8.18 5.93 -6.45
N VAL A 71 9.01 6.81 -7.02
CA VAL A 71 9.91 6.49 -8.16
C VAL A 71 11.12 5.62 -7.79
N ALA A 72 11.18 5.08 -6.57
CA ALA A 72 12.35 4.34 -6.09
C ALA A 72 12.44 2.98 -6.79
N THR A 73 13.63 2.69 -7.32
CA THR A 73 14.00 1.51 -8.13
C THR A 73 14.01 0.18 -7.35
N ASP A 74 13.67 0.21 -6.05
CA ASP A 74 13.65 -0.90 -5.10
C ASP A 74 12.25 -1.19 -4.52
N SER A 75 11.23 -0.44 -4.93
CA SER A 75 9.86 -0.61 -4.44
C SER A 75 9.05 -1.56 -5.32
N THR A 76 8.11 -2.30 -4.71
CA THR A 76 7.14 -3.17 -5.40
C THR A 76 6.15 -2.39 -6.29
N THR A 77 6.33 -1.07 -6.43
CA THR A 77 5.50 -0.15 -7.22
C THR A 77 6.29 0.57 -8.31
N LEU A 78 7.48 0.05 -8.65
CA LEU A 78 8.30 0.56 -9.76
C LEU A 78 7.46 0.78 -11.03
N GLY A 79 7.66 1.92 -11.68
CA GLY A 79 6.94 2.27 -12.90
C GLY A 79 5.49 2.71 -12.70
N GLY A 80 4.97 2.69 -11.46
CA GLY A 80 3.65 3.18 -11.09
C GLY A 80 3.57 4.68 -10.79
N PRO A 81 2.42 5.18 -10.31
CA PRO A 81 2.21 6.58 -9.98
C PRO A 81 3.05 7.01 -8.76
N ASP A 82 3.75 8.14 -8.88
CA ASP A 82 4.44 8.78 -7.76
C ASP A 82 3.43 9.48 -6.86
N MET A 83 3.38 9.09 -5.58
CA MET A 83 2.45 9.63 -4.58
C MET A 83 3.17 10.37 -3.45
N ARG A 84 4.46 10.71 -3.62
CA ARG A 84 5.27 11.37 -2.58
C ARG A 84 4.99 12.86 -2.41
N SER A 85 4.25 13.48 -3.33
CA SER A 85 3.85 14.88 -3.23
C SER A 85 2.43 15.11 -3.73
N ALA A 86 1.80 16.19 -3.29
CA ALA A 86 0.45 16.57 -3.71
C ALA A 86 0.35 16.74 -5.23
N ASN A 87 1.37 17.31 -5.87
CA ASN A 87 1.41 17.46 -7.33
C ASN A 87 1.48 16.11 -8.03
N ALA A 88 2.42 15.26 -7.62
CA ALA A 88 2.62 13.95 -8.20
C ALA A 88 1.36 13.06 -8.01
N PHE A 89 0.82 12.99 -6.79
CA PHE A 89 -0.41 12.25 -6.48
C PHE A 89 -1.55 12.64 -7.41
N TYR A 90 -1.86 13.94 -7.47
CA TYR A 90 -3.01 14.41 -8.25
C TYR A 90 -2.81 14.11 -9.74
N SER A 91 -1.65 14.45 -10.29
CA SER A 91 -1.34 14.25 -11.71
C SER A 91 -1.24 12.77 -12.12
N GLY A 92 -0.87 11.91 -11.17
CA GLY A 92 -0.67 10.49 -11.39
C GLY A 92 -1.90 9.62 -11.12
N LEU A 93 -2.91 10.13 -10.43
CA LEU A 93 -4.12 9.35 -10.10
C LEU A 93 -5.39 9.89 -10.72
N VAL A 94 -5.59 11.22 -10.74
CA VAL A 94 -6.86 11.79 -11.21
C VAL A 94 -6.98 11.61 -12.73
N GLY A 95 -7.99 10.83 -13.13
CA GLY A 95 -8.24 10.47 -14.52
C GLY A 95 -7.26 9.44 -15.10
N LYS A 96 -6.27 8.99 -14.34
CA LYS A 96 -5.28 8.00 -14.74
C LYS A 96 -5.74 6.59 -14.42
N LYS A 97 -5.20 5.61 -15.13
CA LYS A 97 -5.49 4.17 -15.00
C LYS A 97 -4.21 3.35 -15.10
N GLY A 98 -4.27 2.07 -14.75
CA GLY A 98 -3.11 1.17 -14.80
C GLY A 98 -2.41 1.12 -16.17
N SER A 99 -3.17 1.15 -17.26
CA SER A 99 -2.61 1.17 -18.63
C SER A 99 -1.82 2.44 -18.98
N ASP A 100 -1.95 3.53 -18.21
CA ASP A 100 -1.12 4.72 -18.39
C ASP A 100 0.31 4.53 -17.81
N TYR A 101 0.54 3.42 -17.11
CA TYR A 101 1.80 3.05 -16.46
C TYR A 101 2.31 1.70 -17.01
N PRO A 102 2.78 1.64 -18.26
CA PRO A 102 3.15 0.37 -18.92
C PRO A 102 4.34 -0.34 -18.29
N ASN A 103 5.16 0.38 -17.51
CA ASN A 103 6.32 -0.16 -16.81
C ASN A 103 5.97 -0.63 -15.39
N TRP A 104 4.69 -0.53 -14.97
CA TRP A 104 4.24 -1.00 -13.67
C TRP A 104 3.87 -2.49 -13.73
N ASP A 105 4.88 -3.31 -13.96
CA ASP A 105 4.80 -4.77 -14.12
C ASP A 105 4.00 -5.45 -13.00
N THR A 106 4.26 -5.08 -11.74
CA THR A 106 3.55 -5.62 -10.58
C THR A 106 2.05 -5.29 -10.60
N TYR A 107 1.62 -4.22 -11.26
CA TYR A 107 0.21 -3.86 -11.32
C TYR A 107 -0.58 -4.81 -12.21
N GLN A 108 -0.05 -5.12 -13.40
CA GLN A 108 -0.69 -6.04 -14.33
C GLN A 108 -0.78 -7.46 -13.74
N ASP A 109 0.32 -7.93 -13.14
CA ASP A 109 0.40 -9.30 -12.63
C ASP A 109 -0.46 -9.53 -11.38
N ASN A 110 -0.62 -8.50 -10.53
CA ASN A 110 -1.34 -8.64 -9.27
C ASN A 110 -2.79 -8.19 -9.30
N ARG A 111 -3.24 -7.49 -10.36
CA ARG A 111 -4.59 -6.92 -10.45
C ARG A 111 -5.20 -7.14 -11.84
N PRO A 112 -5.32 -8.42 -12.27
CA PRO A 112 -5.94 -8.74 -13.56
C PRO A 112 -7.35 -8.13 -13.62
N GLY A 113 -7.64 -7.45 -14.73
CA GLY A 113 -8.94 -6.81 -14.98
C GLY A 113 -9.08 -5.35 -14.50
N CYS A 114 -8.14 -4.84 -13.69
CA CYS A 114 -8.17 -3.46 -13.19
C CYS A 114 -7.40 -2.45 -14.08
N LEU A 115 -6.84 -2.88 -15.21
CA LEU A 115 -5.94 -2.08 -16.04
C LEU A 115 -6.62 -0.85 -16.66
N ASN A 116 -7.93 -0.95 -16.91
CA ASN A 116 -8.72 0.12 -17.53
C ASN A 116 -9.56 0.92 -16.53
N SER A 117 -9.59 0.52 -15.27
CA SER A 117 -10.28 1.26 -14.21
C SER A 117 -9.45 2.47 -13.82
N GLN A 118 -10.09 3.64 -13.72
CA GLN A 118 -9.40 4.84 -13.27
C GLN A 118 -9.10 4.75 -11.77
N PHE A 119 -7.93 5.24 -11.38
CA PHE A 119 -7.54 5.33 -9.98
C PHE A 119 -8.48 6.26 -9.21
N ILE A 120 -8.70 7.44 -9.78
CA ILE A 120 -9.73 8.40 -9.36
C ILE A 120 -10.54 8.78 -10.60
N GLN A 121 -11.79 8.33 -10.67
CA GLN A 121 -12.76 8.69 -11.68
C GLN A 121 -13.56 9.91 -11.22
N SER A 122 -13.23 11.07 -11.78
CA SER A 122 -13.94 12.32 -11.52
C SER A 122 -15.46 12.14 -11.72
N GLY A 123 -16.24 12.56 -10.71
CA GLY A 123 -17.69 12.46 -10.70
C GLY A 123 -18.26 11.09 -10.31
N ASN A 124 -17.42 10.08 -10.05
CA ASN A 124 -17.90 8.74 -9.67
C ASN A 124 -16.94 8.01 -8.70
N ALA A 125 -17.16 8.21 -7.41
CA ALA A 125 -16.38 7.53 -6.37
C ALA A 125 -16.55 6.00 -6.40
N ASN A 126 -17.73 5.50 -6.75
CA ASN A 126 -17.99 4.06 -6.77
C ASN A 126 -17.35 3.32 -7.97
N GLN A 127 -16.79 4.05 -8.93
CA GLN A 127 -15.98 3.50 -10.02
C GLN A 127 -14.48 3.83 -9.89
N SER A 128 -14.10 4.54 -8.81
CA SER A 128 -12.71 4.90 -8.54
C SER A 128 -11.99 3.76 -7.81
N LEU A 129 -10.85 3.31 -8.35
CA LEU A 129 -10.08 2.22 -7.73
C LEU A 129 -9.63 2.58 -6.31
N ILE A 130 -9.25 3.83 -6.04
CA ILE A 130 -8.84 4.25 -4.70
C ILE A 130 -9.96 4.06 -3.67
N THR A 131 -11.22 4.25 -4.08
CA THR A 131 -12.37 4.04 -3.21
C THR A 131 -12.59 2.56 -2.96
N ALA A 132 -12.49 1.70 -3.97
CA ALA A 132 -12.59 0.24 -3.78
C ALA A 132 -11.43 -0.34 -2.93
N ILE A 133 -10.25 0.26 -2.99
CA ILE A 133 -9.08 -0.12 -2.17
C ILE A 133 -9.29 0.24 -0.69
N LEU A 134 -10.09 1.28 -0.40
CA LEU A 134 -10.30 1.84 0.94
C LEU A 134 -11.71 1.58 1.50
N ASP A 135 -12.65 1.12 0.68
CA ASP A 135 -13.99 0.69 1.06
C ASP A 135 -14.39 -0.64 0.42
N THR A 136 -14.57 -1.70 1.23
CA THR A 136 -14.98 -3.03 0.75
C THR A 136 -16.41 -3.08 0.20
N SER A 137 -17.24 -2.07 0.50
CA SER A 137 -18.58 -1.96 -0.09
C SER A 137 -18.55 -1.50 -1.56
N VAL A 138 -17.42 -0.97 -2.03
CA VAL A 138 -17.25 -0.52 -3.41
C VAL A 138 -16.59 -1.64 -4.22
N SER A 139 -17.27 -2.06 -5.28
CA SER A 139 -16.77 -3.06 -6.22
C SER A 139 -16.77 -2.48 -7.64
N ILE A 140 -15.71 -2.77 -8.39
CA ILE A 140 -15.56 -2.35 -9.78
C ILE A 140 -15.70 -3.60 -10.65
N THR A 141 -16.67 -3.57 -11.57
CA THR A 141 -16.97 -4.71 -12.43
C THR A 141 -15.73 -5.15 -13.22
N GLY A 142 -15.42 -6.44 -13.16
CA GLY A 142 -14.28 -7.02 -13.89
C GLY A 142 -12.91 -6.70 -13.26
N CYS A 143 -12.86 -6.06 -12.10
CA CYS A 143 -11.63 -5.74 -11.40
C CYS A 143 -11.63 -6.35 -10.00
N THR A 144 -10.72 -7.29 -9.75
CA THR A 144 -10.50 -7.86 -8.41
C THR A 144 -9.57 -6.95 -7.62
N VAL A 145 -10.15 -6.19 -6.69
CA VAL A 145 -9.43 -5.19 -5.90
C VAL A 145 -8.77 -5.86 -4.69
N LYS A 146 -7.51 -5.50 -4.42
CA LYS A 146 -6.83 -5.82 -3.16
C LYS A 146 -7.06 -4.67 -2.18
N PHE A 147 -7.68 -4.98 -1.04
CA PHE A 147 -8.01 -3.99 -0.03
C PHE A 147 -6.76 -3.55 0.75
N HIS A 148 -6.61 -2.26 0.99
CA HIS A 148 -5.47 -1.73 1.76
C HIS A 148 -5.88 -1.18 3.13
N ARG A 149 -7.15 -0.79 3.32
CA ARG A 149 -7.57 -0.16 4.58
C ARG A 149 -7.60 -1.19 5.71
N ASN A 150 -6.87 -0.94 6.79
CA ASN A 150 -6.85 -1.81 7.98
C ASN A 150 -6.41 -3.27 7.70
N GLU A 151 -5.76 -3.54 6.57
CA GLU A 151 -5.31 -4.89 6.17
C GLU A 151 -3.79 -4.95 6.07
N ALA A 152 -3.19 -5.99 6.65
CA ALA A 152 -1.77 -6.25 6.44
C ALA A 152 -1.54 -6.82 5.02
N PRO A 153 -0.44 -6.46 4.33
CA PRO A 153 0.69 -5.67 4.82
C PRO A 153 0.62 -4.15 4.51
N GLN A 154 -0.31 -3.68 3.67
CA GLN A 154 -0.32 -2.27 3.21
C GLN A 154 -0.98 -1.27 4.17
N ASN A 155 -1.82 -1.74 5.10
CA ASN A 155 -2.49 -1.05 6.21
C ASN A 155 -2.57 0.48 6.11
N VAL A 156 -3.41 0.98 5.19
CA VAL A 156 -3.71 2.41 5.09
C VAL A 156 -4.78 2.76 6.13
N CYS A 157 -4.44 3.62 7.08
CA CYS A 157 -5.38 4.06 8.09
C CYS A 157 -6.27 5.19 7.51
N ILE A 158 -7.59 5.01 7.46
CA ILE A 158 -8.55 6.08 7.15
C ILE A 158 -9.84 5.85 7.95
N THR A 159 -10.37 6.89 8.58
CA THR A 159 -11.66 6.83 9.29
C THR A 159 -12.83 6.79 8.31
N ASP A 160 -13.99 6.30 8.76
CA ASP A 160 -15.20 6.32 7.94
C ASP A 160 -15.61 7.75 7.54
N ALA A 161 -15.42 8.72 8.45
CA ALA A 161 -15.68 10.13 8.17
C ALA A 161 -14.78 10.68 7.05
N ASN A 162 -13.47 10.41 7.10
CA ASN A 162 -12.54 10.85 6.07
C ASN A 162 -12.78 10.11 4.73
N LEU A 163 -13.22 8.85 4.78
CA LEU A 163 -13.65 8.10 3.60
C LEU A 163 -14.89 8.73 2.93
N VAL A 164 -15.86 9.19 3.72
CA VAL A 164 -17.00 9.97 3.21
C VAL A 164 -16.52 11.24 2.52
N LYS A 165 -15.57 11.98 3.13
CA LYS A 165 -14.98 13.18 2.52
C LYS A 165 -14.22 12.90 1.22
N LEU A 166 -13.52 11.78 1.14
CA LEU A 166 -12.89 11.32 -0.10
C LEU A 166 -13.94 11.11 -1.20
N LYS A 167 -15.02 10.38 -0.90
CA LYS A 167 -16.10 10.13 -1.87
C LYS A 167 -16.80 11.42 -2.29
N GLU A 168 -17.09 12.33 -1.35
CA GLU A 168 -17.66 13.65 -1.64
C GLU A 168 -16.78 14.44 -2.63
N TRP A 169 -15.47 14.51 -2.38
CA TRP A 169 -14.52 15.21 -3.26
C TRP A 169 -14.49 14.61 -4.67
N ILE A 170 -14.43 13.27 -4.78
CA ILE A 170 -14.43 12.59 -6.08
C ILE A 170 -15.74 12.87 -6.84
N ASN A 171 -16.89 12.73 -6.17
CA ASN A 171 -18.21 12.95 -6.77
C ASN A 171 -18.42 14.42 -7.18
N ALA A 172 -17.77 15.37 -6.50
CA ALA A 172 -17.76 16.78 -6.87
C ALA A 172 -16.83 17.11 -8.06
N GLY A 173 -16.20 16.10 -8.66
CA GLY A 173 -15.34 16.24 -9.84
C GLY A 173 -13.85 16.13 -9.56
N ALA A 174 -13.45 15.78 -8.33
CA ALA A 174 -12.05 15.62 -7.92
C ALA A 174 -11.18 16.86 -8.22
N ALA A 175 -11.75 18.06 -8.05
CA ALA A 175 -11.06 19.32 -8.34
C ALA A 175 -9.86 19.54 -7.40
N ARG A 176 -8.84 20.25 -7.90
CA ARG A 176 -7.64 20.58 -7.14
C ARG A 176 -7.86 21.71 -6.15
#